data_AF-A0A8T0E0Q4-F1
#
_entry.id   AF-A0A8T0E0Q4-F1
#
_cell.length_a   1.000
_cell.length_b   1.000
_cell.length_c   1.000
_cell.angle_alpha   90.00
_cell.angle_beta   90.00
_cell.angle_gamma   90.00
#
_symmetry.space_group_name_H-M   'P 1'
#
loop_
_entity.id
_entity.type
_entity.pdbx_description
1 polymer ?
#
loop_
_entity_poly.entity_id
_entity_poly.type
_entity_poly.pdbx_seq_one_letter_code
_entity_poly.pdbx_strand_id
1 'polypeptide(L)'
;MDSKVLNQKNFESQCLNNKEILLKKIEHIFQNYLIKNGTNKFGSIQIPNRQSWKNTSFEINRGIKMIANPTLKTVGTQRKGSERKLVKFLHVLTKIHKLLQTNSYRTKRELFYEDVDSSFQNQQQYP
;
A
#
# COMPACT_ATOMS: atom_id res chain seq x y z
N MET A 1 22.64 2.85 -36.00
CA MET A 1 22.04 3.22 -34.70
C MET A 1 21.87 1.95 -33.90
N ASP A 2 22.57 1.84 -32.77
CA ASP A 2 22.76 0.58 -32.06
C ASP A 2 21.48 0.06 -31.40
N SER A 3 21.16 -1.20 -31.67
CA SER A 3 20.03 -1.95 -31.12
C SER A 3 20.00 -1.95 -29.58
N LYS A 4 21.15 -1.77 -28.92
CA LYS A 4 21.26 -1.57 -27.46
C LYS A 4 20.60 -0.29 -26.97
N VAL A 5 20.76 0.82 -27.70
CA VAL A 5 20.20 2.13 -27.32
C VAL A 5 18.69 2.16 -27.49
N LEU A 6 18.17 1.50 -28.54
CA LEU A 6 16.73 1.37 -28.75
C LEU A 6 16.05 0.53 -27.66
N ASN A 7 16.69 -0.56 -27.23
CA ASN A 7 16.17 -1.43 -26.19
C ASN A 7 16.16 -0.73 -24.81
N GLN A 8 17.17 0.09 -24.53
CA GLN A 8 17.24 0.88 -23.30
C GLN A 8 16.18 1.98 -23.23
N LYS A 9 15.95 2.70 -24.34
CA LYS A 9 14.86 3.70 -24.43
C LYS A 9 13.47 3.07 -24.28
N ASN A 10 13.26 1.88 -24.87
CA ASN A 10 12.00 1.15 -24.73
C ASN A 10 11.75 0.70 -23.28
N PHE A 11 12.79 0.22 -22.58
CA PHE A 11 12.70 -0.17 -21.17
C PHE A 11 12.39 1.03 -20.27
N GLU A 12 13.09 2.15 -20.44
CA GLU A 12 12.85 3.38 -19.68
C GLU A 12 11.42 3.92 -19.89
N SER A 13 10.92 3.87 -21.13
CA SER A 13 9.55 4.28 -21.47
C SER A 13 8.49 3.38 -20.84
N GLN A 14 8.74 2.06 -20.79
CA GLN A 14 7.86 1.10 -20.13
C GLN A 14 7.85 1.26 -18.61
N CYS A 15 8.99 1.52 -18.00
CA CYS A 15 9.11 1.81 -16.57
C CYS A 15 8.38 3.09 -16.18
N LEU A 16 8.47 4.15 -17.00
CA LEU A 16 7.77 5.41 -16.79
C LEU A 16 6.25 5.22 -16.84
N ASN A 17 5.76 4.46 -17.83
CA ASN A 17 4.34 4.13 -17.94
C ASN A 17 3.84 3.34 -16.71
N ASN A 18 4.62 2.36 -16.24
CA ASN A 18 4.28 1.59 -15.03
C ASN A 18 4.18 2.48 -13.79
N LYS A 19 5.08 3.46 -13.65
CA LYS A 19 5.09 4.43 -12.55
C LYS A 19 3.84 5.30 -12.57
N GLU A 20 3.46 5.84 -13.72
CA GLU A 20 2.25 6.65 -13.88
C GLU A 20 0.97 5.86 -13.58
N ILE A 21 0.90 4.61 -14.05
CA ILE A 21 -0.20 3.69 -13.75
C ILE A 21 -0.31 3.47 -12.24
N LEU A 22 0.81 3.25 -11.54
CA LEU A 22 0.83 3.06 -10.10
C LEU A 22 0.38 4.32 -9.35
N LEU A 23 0.85 5.50 -9.77
CA LEU A 23 0.46 6.77 -9.17
C LEU A 23 -1.05 6.98 -9.26
N LYS A 24 -1.63 6.83 -10.46
CA LYS A 24 -3.07 6.94 -10.69
C LYS A 24 -3.88 5.95 -9.85
N LYS A 25 -3.39 4.72 -9.68
CA LYS A 25 -4.05 3.72 -8.81
C LYS A 25 -4.07 4.17 -7.36
N ILE A 26 -2.98 4.74 -6.86
CA ILE A 26 -2.90 5.26 -5.49
C ILE A 26 -3.84 6.45 -5.30
N GLU A 27 -3.82 7.41 -6.23
CA GLU A 27 -4.72 8.57 -6.22
C GLU A 27 -6.19 8.14 -6.25
N HIS A 28 -6.53 7.15 -7.07
CA HIS A 28 -7.87 6.59 -7.11
C HIS A 28 -8.30 5.95 -5.77
N ILE A 29 -7.39 5.29 -5.06
CA ILE A 29 -7.66 4.77 -3.70
C ILE A 29 -7.98 5.92 -2.75
N PHE A 30 -7.21 7.01 -2.78
CA PHE A 30 -7.46 8.19 -1.94
C PHE A 30 -8.79 8.86 -2.28
N GLN A 31 -9.09 9.06 -3.56
CA GLN A 31 -10.36 9.63 -4.01
C GLN A 31 -11.54 8.76 -3.56
N ASN A 32 -11.46 7.44 -3.77
CA ASN A 32 -12.51 6.51 -3.32
C ASN A 32 -12.67 6.55 -1.80
N TYR A 33 -11.58 6.67 -1.05
CA TYR A 33 -11.62 6.83 0.39
C TYR A 33 -12.33 8.15 0.78
N LEU A 34 -11.98 9.26 0.15
CA LEU A 34 -12.61 10.56 0.42
C LEU A 34 -14.10 10.58 0.05
N ILE A 35 -14.48 10.05 -1.11
CA ILE A 35 -15.88 9.97 -1.56
C ILE A 35 -16.71 9.12 -0.60
N LYS A 36 -16.23 7.92 -0.23
CA LYS A 36 -16.94 7.01 0.68
C LYS A 36 -17.09 7.55 2.09
N ASN A 37 -16.16 8.39 2.53
CA ASN A 37 -16.11 8.88 3.91
C ASN A 37 -16.49 10.36 4.05
N GLY A 38 -16.69 11.09 2.95
CA GLY A 38 -17.07 12.51 2.98
C GLY A 38 -18.45 12.77 3.57
N THR A 39 -19.32 11.75 3.61
CA THR A 39 -20.68 11.82 4.18
C THR A 39 -20.79 11.18 5.57
N ASN A 40 -19.82 10.37 6.00
CA ASN A 40 -19.93 9.55 7.20
C ASN A 40 -18.83 9.92 8.19
N LYS A 41 -19.17 10.14 9.47
CA LYS A 41 -18.25 10.59 10.55
C LYS A 41 -17.06 9.65 10.79
N PHE A 42 -17.02 8.49 10.12
CA PHE A 42 -16.10 7.42 10.42
C PHE A 42 -15.47 6.84 9.15
N GLY A 43 -14.21 7.21 8.91
CA GLY A 43 -13.40 6.68 7.82
C GLY A 43 -13.24 5.16 7.87
N SER A 44 -13.60 4.45 6.80
CA SER A 44 -13.31 3.03 6.66
C SER A 44 -12.80 2.66 5.26
N ILE A 45 -11.98 1.61 5.21
CA ILE A 45 -11.44 1.01 3.99
C ILE A 45 -11.62 -0.50 4.05
N GLN A 46 -11.91 -1.12 2.91
CA GLN A 46 -11.97 -2.57 2.78
C GLN A 46 -10.65 -3.07 2.20
N ILE A 47 -10.03 -4.02 2.89
CA ILE A 47 -8.80 -4.67 2.45
C ILE A 47 -9.00 -6.19 2.36
N PRO A 48 -8.28 -6.88 1.48
CA PRO A 48 -8.30 -8.35 1.46
C PRO A 48 -7.90 -8.95 2.80
N ASN A 49 -8.69 -9.91 3.29
CA ASN A 49 -8.45 -10.55 4.58
C ASN A 49 -7.28 -11.54 4.49
N ARG A 50 -6.11 -11.15 5.00
CA ARG A 50 -4.91 -12.00 5.07
C ARG A 50 -4.84 -12.89 6.33
N GLN A 51 -5.84 -12.84 7.20
CA GLN A 51 -5.84 -13.60 8.47
C GLN A 51 -6.50 -14.97 8.36
N SER A 52 -7.04 -15.32 7.19
CA SER A 52 -7.72 -16.59 6.95
C SER A 52 -7.00 -17.37 5.87
N TRP A 53 -6.60 -18.60 6.18
CA TRP A 53 -6.03 -19.55 5.21
C TRP A 53 -7.01 -19.90 4.07
N LYS A 54 -8.31 -19.70 4.28
CA LYS A 54 -9.33 -19.85 3.21
C LYS A 54 -9.12 -18.86 2.05
N ASN A 55 -8.43 -17.74 2.29
CA ASN A 55 -8.13 -16.72 1.28
C ASN A 55 -6.76 -16.91 0.61
N THR A 56 -6.09 -18.03 0.86
CA THR A 56 -4.76 -18.31 0.32
C THR A 56 -4.77 -19.57 -0.54
N SER A 57 -3.95 -19.58 -1.58
CA SER A 57 -3.66 -20.76 -2.39
C SER A 57 -2.15 -20.91 -2.57
N PHE A 58 -1.70 -22.13 -2.83
CA PHE A 58 -0.30 -22.41 -3.12
C PHE A 58 -0.09 -22.49 -4.63
N GLU A 59 0.95 -21.83 -5.12
CA GLU A 59 1.42 -21.92 -6.50
C GLU A 59 2.92 -22.22 -6.50
N ILE A 60 3.34 -23.26 -7.21
CA ILE A 60 4.71 -23.77 -7.11
C ILE A 60 5.80 -22.73 -7.42
N ASN A 61 5.52 -21.81 -8.34
CA ASN A 61 6.47 -20.77 -8.76
C ASN A 61 6.50 -19.54 -7.84
N ARG A 62 5.49 -19.37 -6.97
CA ARG A 62 5.29 -18.15 -6.16
C ARG A 62 5.13 -18.42 -4.66
N GLY A 63 4.97 -19.68 -4.28
CA GLY A 63 4.62 -20.09 -2.92
C GLY A 63 3.17 -19.77 -2.57
N ILE A 64 2.95 -19.29 -1.34
CA ILE A 64 1.62 -18.92 -0.84
C ILE A 64 1.21 -17.59 -1.46
N LYS A 65 0.12 -17.61 -2.23
CA LYS A 65 -0.50 -16.43 -2.83
C LYS A 65 -1.91 -16.21 -2.28
N MET A 66 -2.40 -15.00 -2.46
CA MET A 66 -3.81 -14.68 -2.20
C MET A 66 -4.68 -15.18 -3.36
N ILE A 67 -5.85 -15.72 -3.06
CA ILE A 67 -6.83 -16.11 -4.09
C ILE A 67 -7.36 -14.87 -4.82
N ALA A 68 -7.90 -15.04 -6.03
CA ALA A 68 -8.37 -13.93 -6.86
C ALA A 68 -9.50 -13.11 -6.20
N ASN A 69 -10.43 -13.80 -5.51
CA ASN A 69 -11.58 -13.19 -4.84
C ASN A 69 -11.55 -13.50 -3.33
N PRO A 70 -10.65 -12.86 -2.56
CA PRO A 70 -10.55 -13.09 -1.13
C PRO A 70 -11.72 -12.39 -0.41
N THR A 71 -12.12 -12.94 0.73
CA THR A 71 -13.03 -12.22 1.61
C THR A 71 -12.41 -10.88 2.04
N LEU A 72 -13.21 -9.81 2.04
CA LEU A 72 -12.76 -8.48 2.42
C LEU A 72 -12.95 -8.26 3.91
N LYS A 73 -12.04 -7.49 4.51
CA LYS A 73 -12.10 -7.04 5.89
C LYS A 73 -12.17 -5.52 5.91
N THR A 74 -13.15 -5.00 6.63
CA THR A 74 -13.26 -3.56 6.89
C THR A 74 -12.27 -3.16 7.99
N VAL A 75 -11.44 -2.17 7.69
CA VAL A 75 -10.56 -1.49 8.63
C VAL A 75 -11.04 -0.05 8.69
N GLY A 76 -11.45 0.42 9.87
CA GLY A 76 -11.98 1.77 10.00
C GLY A 76 -11.99 2.26 11.43
N THR A 77 -12.57 3.43 11.62
CA THR A 77 -12.68 4.12 12.91
C THR A 77 -13.82 3.61 13.80
N GLN A 78 -14.64 2.69 13.29
CA GLN A 78 -15.78 2.10 14.00
C GLN A 78 -15.40 1.07 15.07
N ARG A 79 -14.21 0.48 14.99
CA ARG A 79 -13.76 -0.60 15.89
C ARG A 79 -12.50 -0.19 16.64
N LYS A 80 -12.55 -0.22 17.98
CA LYS A 80 -11.38 0.03 18.85
C LYS A 80 -10.18 -0.81 18.39
N GLY A 81 -9.04 -0.15 18.17
CA GLY A 81 -7.80 -0.75 17.67
C GLY A 81 -7.67 -0.87 16.14
N SER A 82 -8.75 -0.68 15.38
CA SER A 82 -8.72 -0.64 13.91
C SER A 82 -8.35 0.74 13.36
N GLU A 83 -8.60 1.80 14.12
CA GLU A 83 -8.23 3.18 13.79
C GLU A 83 -6.73 3.32 13.50
N ARG A 84 -5.89 2.83 14.41
CA ARG A 84 -4.42 2.86 14.25
C ARG A 84 -3.96 2.11 13.00
N LYS A 85 -4.68 1.05 12.60
CA LYS A 85 -4.36 0.31 11.37
C LYS A 85 -4.72 1.12 10.13
N LEU A 86 -5.84 1.84 10.16
CA LEU A 86 -6.22 2.74 9.07
C LEU A 86 -5.19 3.87 8.90
N VAL A 87 -4.82 4.53 10.00
CA VAL A 87 -3.82 5.62 9.98
C VAL A 87 -2.49 5.13 9.43
N LYS A 88 -1.98 3.99 9.93
CA LYS A 88 -0.74 3.38 9.41
C LYS A 88 -0.82 3.03 7.93
N PHE A 89 -1.96 2.52 7.47
CA PHE A 89 -2.17 2.21 6.06
C PHE A 89 -2.10 3.47 5.19
N LEU A 90 -2.84 4.52 5.56
CA LEU A 90 -2.85 5.79 4.83
C LEU A 90 -1.46 6.44 4.84
N HIS A 91 -0.76 6.42 5.97
CA HIS A 91 0.60 6.96 6.11
C HIS A 91 1.59 6.30 5.15
N VAL A 92 1.63 4.96 5.13
CA VAL A 92 2.50 4.21 4.21
C VAL A 92 2.12 4.49 2.76
N LEU A 93 0.83 4.59 2.44
CA LEU A 93 0.37 4.90 1.09
C LEU A 93 0.81 6.31 0.65
N THR A 94 0.74 7.30 1.54
CA THR A 94 1.24 8.67 1.31
C THR A 94 2.75 8.69 1.10
N LYS A 95 3.52 7.92 1.89
CA LYS A 95 4.96 7.79 1.67
C LYS A 95 5.28 7.21 0.30
N ILE A 96 4.62 6.12 -0.09
CA ILE A 96 4.80 5.49 -1.41
C ILE A 96 4.44 6.48 -2.52
N HIS A 97 3.35 7.21 -2.37
CA HIS A 97 2.94 8.25 -3.30
C HIS A 97 4.03 9.32 -3.47
N LYS A 98 4.58 9.84 -2.36
CA LYS A 98 5.67 10.82 -2.39
C LYS A 98 6.93 10.26 -3.08
N LEU A 99 7.33 9.03 -2.75
CA LEU A 99 8.49 8.38 -3.37
C LEU A 99 8.32 8.25 -4.89
N LEU A 100 7.12 7.87 -5.35
CA LEU A 100 6.80 7.85 -6.77
C LEU A 100 6.90 9.25 -7.37
N GLN A 101 6.28 10.27 -6.78
CA GLN A 101 6.35 11.64 -7.30
C GLN A 101 7.78 12.17 -7.40
N THR A 102 8.60 11.99 -6.36
CA THR A 102 10.00 12.45 -6.34
C THR A 102 10.96 11.56 -7.11
N ASN A 103 10.47 10.49 -7.75
CA ASN A 103 11.30 9.47 -8.41
C ASN A 103 12.41 8.91 -7.51
N SER A 104 12.14 8.77 -6.21
CA SER A 104 13.07 8.26 -5.22
C SER A 104 12.69 6.85 -4.82
N TYR A 105 13.69 6.04 -4.47
CA TYR A 105 13.49 4.67 -4.03
C TYR A 105 13.89 4.53 -2.57
N ARG A 106 13.12 3.73 -1.82
CA ARG A 106 13.43 3.32 -0.45
C ARG A 106 13.13 1.85 -0.26
N THR A 107 13.94 1.20 0.56
CA THR A 107 13.71 -0.19 0.96
C THR A 107 12.60 -0.26 2.01
N LYS A 108 11.99 -1.45 2.16
CA LYS A 108 10.99 -1.69 3.21
C LYS A 108 11.55 -1.44 4.62
N ARG A 109 12.84 -1.71 4.83
CA ARG A 109 13.53 -1.51 6.12
C ARG A 109 13.74 -0.02 6.40
N GLU A 110 14.19 0.74 5.41
CA GLU A 110 14.33 2.21 5.54
C GLU A 110 13.00 2.86 5.87
N LEU A 111 11.93 2.49 5.16
CA LEU A 111 10.58 2.98 5.44
C LEU A 111 10.13 2.67 6.87
N PHE A 112 10.44 1.46 7.36
CA PHE A 112 10.10 1.05 8.72
C PHE A 112 10.83 1.91 9.76
N TYR A 113 12.15 2.11 9.62
CA TYR A 113 12.96 2.84 10.59
C TYR A 113 12.67 4.34 10.61
N GLU A 114 12.43 4.98 9.46
CA GLU A 114 12.04 6.40 9.40
C GLU A 114 10.75 6.71 10.16
N ASP A 115 9.87 5.72 10.32
CA ASP A 115 8.57 5.90 10.98
C ASP A 115 8.57 5.58 12.47
N VAL A 116 9.60 4.87 12.96
CA VAL A 116 9.72 4.52 14.39
C VAL A 116 9.67 5.78 15.27
N ASP A 117 10.17 6.91 14.77
CA ASP A 117 10.27 8.17 15.51
C ASP A 117 8.98 9.01 15.53
N SER A 118 7.99 8.77 14.66
CA SER A 118 6.85 9.71 14.49
C SER A 118 5.43 9.13 14.65
N SER A 119 5.22 7.80 14.64
CA SER A 119 3.85 7.25 14.76
C SER A 119 3.73 5.90 15.48
N PHE A 120 4.84 5.30 15.93
CA PHE A 120 4.86 3.89 16.33
C PHE A 120 5.20 3.62 17.80
N GLN A 121 5.40 4.63 18.63
CA GLN A 121 5.64 4.45 20.07
C GLN A 121 4.36 3.98 20.79
N ASN A 122 4.17 2.67 20.84
CA ASN A 122 3.66 1.99 22.03
C ASN A 122 4.80 1.07 22.48
N GLN A 123 5.82 1.65 23.11
CA GLN A 123 6.61 0.84 24.03
C GLN A 123 5.71 0.58 25.22
N GLN A 124 5.38 -0.68 25.44
CA GLN A 124 4.71 -1.12 26.66
C GLN A 124 5.63 -0.73 27.82
N GLN A 125 5.28 0.33 28.56
CA GLN A 125 5.77 0.48 29.92
C GLN A 125 5.07 -0.61 30.73
N TYR A 126 5.78 -1.69 31.00
CA TYR A 126 5.47 -2.54 32.15
C TYR A 126 6.11 -1.89 33.39
N PRO A 127 5.45 -1.98 34.56
CA PRO A 127 5.89 -1.38 35.81
C PRO A 127 7.22 -1.96 36.32
#